data_AF-A0A3A0UJW3-F1
#
_entry.id   AF-A0A3A0UJW3-F1
#
_cell.length_a   1.000
_cell.length_b   1.000
_cell.length_c   1.000
_cell.angle_alpha   90.00
_cell.angle_beta   90.00
_cell.angle_gamma   90.00
#
_symmetry.space_group_name_H-M   'P 1'
#
loop_
_entity.id
_entity.type
_entity.pdbx_description
1 polymer ?
#
loop_
_entity_poly.entity_id
_entity_poly.type
_entity_poly.pdbx_seq_one_letter_code
_entity_poly.pdbx_strand_id
1 'polypeptide(L)'
;DLTQTYDQYNIKIDQNKAASYGLSASQLAMTLNQNTPEESVTTVKEKGKSIDVKIKEDKQTDWSKDKLENTELQSPTGQSVELSDIAELEESTTPNKIEPKAGDEIASVSAKITNDDVGGASQKIMSKVNHIDTPSNVKVNVGGANEDICNAITQLAMAMLAAIIIVY
;
A
#
# COMPACT_ATOMS: atom_id res chain seq x y z
N ASP A 1 -8.81 5.19 1.71
CA ASP A 1 -8.05 4.89 2.94
C ASP A 1 -6.56 5.17 2.79
N LEU A 2 -6.15 6.44 2.90
CA LEU A 2 -4.74 6.83 3.04
C LEU A 2 -4.46 7.49 4.40
N THR A 3 -5.46 7.57 5.26
CA THR A 3 -5.34 8.10 6.63
C THR A 3 -4.66 7.14 7.59
N GLN A 4 -4.44 5.88 7.20
CA GLN A 4 -3.58 4.96 7.94
C GLN A 4 -2.15 5.10 7.42
N THR A 5 -1.44 6.05 8.01
CA THR A 5 0.01 6.14 7.96
C THR A 5 0.60 5.03 8.81
N TYR A 6 1.52 4.25 8.26
CA TYR A 6 2.30 3.30 9.04
C TYR A 6 3.65 3.95 9.35
N ASP A 7 4.07 3.80 10.60
CA ASP A 7 5.42 4.16 11.01
C ASP A 7 6.38 3.19 10.32
N GLN A 8 7.27 3.72 9.49
CA GLN A 8 8.31 2.99 8.80
C GLN A 8 9.65 3.39 9.38
N TYR A 9 10.40 2.43 9.90
CA TYR A 9 11.82 2.64 10.21
C TYR A 9 12.64 2.45 8.94
N ASN A 10 13.26 3.52 8.45
CA ASN A 10 14.17 3.48 7.31
C ASN A 10 15.58 3.22 7.81
N ILE A 11 16.16 2.09 7.39
CA ILE A 11 17.49 1.66 7.83
C ILE A 11 18.52 2.14 6.80
N LYS A 12 19.24 3.21 7.10
CA LYS A 12 20.35 3.70 6.28
C LYS A 12 21.63 2.97 6.66
N ILE A 13 21.99 2.00 5.83
CA ILE A 13 23.22 1.21 6.02
C ILE A 13 24.43 2.02 5.57
N ASP A 14 25.41 2.20 6.46
CA ASP A 14 26.73 2.72 6.12
C ASP A 14 27.57 1.60 5.52
N GLN A 15 27.68 1.61 4.19
CA GLN A 15 28.40 0.58 3.44
C GLN A 15 29.88 0.49 3.82
N ASN A 16 30.52 1.58 4.25
CA ASN A 16 31.94 1.56 4.62
C ASN A 16 32.15 0.86 5.96
N LYS A 17 31.26 1.11 6.93
CA LYS A 17 31.28 0.41 8.21
C LYS A 17 30.93 -1.07 8.03
N ALA A 18 29.86 -1.37 7.29
CA ALA A 18 29.48 -2.77 7.01
C ALA A 18 30.61 -3.53 6.31
N ALA A 19 31.28 -2.92 5.32
CA ALA A 19 32.42 -3.53 4.63
C ALA A 19 33.63 -3.77 5.55
N SER A 20 33.85 -2.91 6.54
CA SER A 20 34.90 -3.09 7.55
C SER A 20 34.68 -4.34 8.42
N TYR A 21 33.42 -4.73 8.62
CA TYR A 21 33.02 -5.97 9.29
C TYR A 21 32.82 -7.14 8.32
N GLY A 22 33.14 -6.98 7.03
CA GLY A 22 32.95 -8.02 6.01
C GLY A 22 31.48 -8.31 5.67
N LEU A 23 30.57 -7.41 6.03
CA LEU A 23 29.14 -7.50 5.75
C LEU A 23 28.81 -6.75 4.45
N SER A 24 27.99 -7.38 3.60
CA SER A 24 27.45 -6.73 2.40
C SER A 24 26.03 -6.23 2.66
N ALA A 25 25.63 -5.16 1.98
CA ALA A 25 24.25 -4.65 2.04
C ALA A 25 23.21 -5.71 1.67
N SER A 26 23.53 -6.62 0.74
CA SER A 26 22.65 -7.73 0.35
C SER A 26 22.42 -8.74 1.46
N GLN A 27 23.46 -9.05 2.26
CA GLN A 27 23.34 -9.97 3.39
C GLN A 27 22.44 -9.36 4.48
N LEU A 28 22.65 -8.07 4.78
CA LEU A 28 21.83 -7.31 5.73
C LEU A 28 20.37 -7.25 5.28
N ALA A 29 20.14 -6.98 4.00
CA ALA A 29 18.80 -6.97 3.43
C ALA A 29 18.13 -8.34 3.53
N MET A 30 18.86 -9.45 3.35
CA MET A 30 18.31 -10.80 3.55
C MET A 30 17.93 -11.07 5.01
N THR A 31 18.77 -10.69 5.98
CA THR A 31 18.48 -10.92 7.39
C THR A 31 17.33 -10.06 7.91
N LEU A 32 17.21 -8.82 7.43
CA LEU A 32 16.12 -7.91 7.78
C LEU A 32 14.82 -8.22 7.03
N ASN A 33 14.91 -8.93 5.89
CA ASN A 33 13.75 -9.34 5.12
C ASN A 33 13.05 -10.54 5.77
N GLN A 34 12.09 -10.25 6.64
CA GLN A 34 11.22 -11.25 7.27
C GLN A 34 10.13 -11.79 6.36
N ASN A 35 10.13 -11.37 5.09
CA ASN A 35 9.22 -11.91 4.09
C ASN A 35 9.75 -13.24 3.50
N THR A 36 10.54 -13.98 4.28
CA THR A 36 10.90 -15.36 4.00
C THR A 36 9.62 -16.15 3.78
N PRO A 37 9.43 -16.75 2.59
CA PRO A 37 8.31 -17.64 2.33
C PRO A 37 8.33 -18.77 3.37
N GLU A 38 7.16 -19.12 3.92
CA GLU A 38 7.06 -20.30 4.77
C GLU A 38 7.47 -21.53 3.94
N GLU A 39 8.63 -22.11 4.24
CA GLU A 39 9.08 -23.32 3.56
C GLU A 39 8.25 -24.52 4.05
N SER A 40 7.68 -25.25 3.09
CA SER A 40 7.04 -26.54 3.32
C SER A 40 8.11 -27.60 3.51
N VAL A 41 8.22 -28.16 4.71
CA VAL A 41 9.25 -29.17 5.04
C VAL A 41 8.84 -30.55 4.55
N THR A 42 7.54 -30.85 4.54
CA THR A 42 7.05 -32.13 4.02
C THR A 42 5.58 -32.05 3.65
N THR A 43 5.13 -32.94 2.76
CA THR A 43 3.71 -33.10 2.41
C THR A 43 3.22 -34.46 2.91
N VAL A 44 2.22 -34.46 3.80
CA VAL A 44 1.60 -35.67 4.32
C VAL A 44 0.32 -35.96 3.53
N LYS A 45 0.13 -37.20 3.09
CA LYS A 45 -1.13 -37.62 2.45
C LYS A 45 -2.00 -38.34 3.46
N GLU A 46 -3.13 -37.73 3.83
CA GLU A 46 -4.13 -38.35 4.69
C GLU A 46 -5.49 -38.38 3.97
N LYS A 47 -6.13 -39.56 3.89
CA LYS A 47 -7.47 -39.75 3.30
C LYS A 47 -7.64 -39.17 1.88
N GLY A 48 -6.61 -39.29 1.05
CA GLY A 48 -6.63 -38.79 -0.34
C GLY A 48 -6.42 -37.27 -0.49
N LYS A 49 -6.13 -36.55 0.60
CA LYS A 49 -5.75 -35.13 0.58
C LYS A 49 -4.28 -34.99 0.94
N SER A 50 -3.55 -34.21 0.15
CA SER A 50 -2.18 -33.78 0.47
C SER A 50 -2.26 -32.56 1.41
N ILE A 51 -1.57 -32.63 2.54
CA ILE A 51 -1.46 -31.56 3.54
C ILE A 51 0.01 -31.18 3.64
N ASP A 52 0.32 -29.92 3.33
CA ASP A 52 1.67 -29.39 3.48
C ASP A 52 1.94 -29.02 4.94
N VAL A 53 3.01 -29.58 5.49
CA VAL A 53 3.52 -29.27 6.82
C VAL A 53 4.59 -28.19 6.65
N LYS A 54 4.33 -27.02 7.21
CA LYS A 54 5.22 -25.86 7.16
C LYS A 54 5.82 -25.61 8.54
N ILE A 55 7.08 -25.19 8.58
CA ILE A 55 7.64 -24.62 9.81
C ILE A 55 7.20 -23.16 9.86
N LYS A 56 6.45 -22.82 10.91
CA LYS A 56 6.10 -21.44 11.20
C LYS A 56 7.17 -20.88 12.13
N GLU A 57 8.04 -20.05 11.60
CA GLU A 57 8.92 -19.23 12.41
C GLU A 57 8.07 -18.08 12.99
N ASP A 58 8.18 -17.83 14.30
CA ASP A 58 7.48 -16.71 14.93
C ASP A 58 8.04 -15.42 14.35
N LYS A 59 7.32 -14.86 13.37
CA LYS A 59 7.65 -13.56 12.77
C LYS A 59 7.61 -12.53 13.90
N GLN A 60 8.79 -12.09 14.34
CA GLN A 60 8.95 -10.94 15.23
C GLN A 60 8.29 -9.76 14.53
N THR A 61 7.03 -9.47 14.83
CA THR A 61 6.25 -8.45 14.12
C THR A 61 6.24 -7.13 14.90
N ASP A 62 6.76 -7.15 16.12
CA ASP A 62 6.88 -6.01 17.02
C ASP A 62 8.30 -5.45 16.96
N TRP A 63 8.58 -4.72 15.89
CA TRP A 63 9.81 -3.96 15.69
C TRP A 63 9.68 -2.59 16.36
N SER A 64 10.32 -2.46 17.52
CA SER A 64 10.58 -1.16 18.14
C SER A 64 11.96 -0.67 17.73
N LYS A 65 12.18 0.66 17.73
CA LYS A 65 13.49 1.27 17.43
C LYS A 65 14.62 0.62 18.24
N ASP A 66 14.44 0.45 19.55
CA ASP A 66 15.43 -0.18 20.42
C ASP A 66 15.73 -1.63 20.01
N LYS A 67 14.71 -2.39 19.58
CA LYS A 67 14.93 -3.78 19.11
C LYS A 67 15.68 -3.82 17.80
N LEU A 68 15.40 -2.90 16.88
CA LEU A 68 16.13 -2.79 15.62
C LEU A 68 17.60 -2.43 15.89
N GLU A 69 17.87 -1.47 16.77
CA GLU A 69 19.23 -1.07 17.15
C GLU A 69 20.03 -2.24 17.76
N ASN A 70 19.40 -3.02 18.64
CA ASN A 70 20.02 -4.18 19.31
C ASN A 70 19.93 -5.48 18.49
N THR A 71 19.51 -5.43 17.23
CA THR A 71 19.47 -6.64 16.40
C THR A 71 20.89 -7.08 16.06
N GLU A 72 21.28 -8.23 16.58
CA GLU A 72 22.57 -8.84 16.30
C GLU A 72 22.60 -9.48 14.90
N LEU A 73 23.62 -9.12 14.13
CA LEU A 73 23.88 -9.65 12.81
C LEU A 73 25.19 -10.42 12.84
N GLN A 74 25.12 -11.69 12.44
CA GLN A 74 26.33 -12.51 12.30
C GLN A 74 27.10 -12.09 11.03
N SER A 75 28.30 -11.56 11.24
CA SER A 75 29.26 -11.37 10.15
C SER A 75 29.76 -12.73 9.64
N PRO A 76 30.01 -12.89 8.33
CA PRO A 76 30.74 -14.02 7.76
C PRO A 76 32.11 -14.27 8.40
N THR A 77 32.66 -13.26 9.08
CA THR A 77 33.93 -13.35 9.83
C THR A 77 33.78 -13.96 11.23
N GLY A 78 32.56 -14.31 11.65
CA GLY A 78 32.25 -14.91 12.94
C GLY A 78 32.06 -13.91 14.08
N GLN A 79 32.08 -12.60 13.79
CA GLN A 79 31.80 -11.54 14.76
C GLN A 79 30.29 -11.21 14.79
N SER A 80 29.73 -11.02 15.98
CA SER A 80 28.38 -10.45 16.16
C SER A 80 28.49 -8.93 16.05
N VAL A 81 27.69 -8.33 15.17
CA VAL A 81 27.67 -6.88 14.96
C VAL A 81 26.25 -6.40 15.16
N GLU A 82 26.05 -5.39 16.00
CA GLU A 82 24.74 -4.78 16.19
C GLU A 82 24.38 -3.91 14.99
N LEU A 83 23.09 -3.85 14.65
CA LEU A 83 22.62 -3.02 13.55
C LEU A 83 22.94 -1.52 13.78
N SER A 84 22.93 -1.07 15.04
CA SER A 84 23.28 0.30 15.47
C SER A 84 24.71 0.72 15.07
N ASP A 85 25.66 -0.21 14.99
CA ASP A 85 27.06 0.09 14.67
C ASP A 85 27.27 0.37 13.17
N ILE A 86 26.41 -0.21 12.33
CA ILE A 86 26.57 -0.22 10.87
C ILE A 86 25.43 0.48 10.11
N ALA A 87 24.33 0.83 10.79
CA ALA A 87 23.19 1.47 10.18
C ALA A 87 22.55 2.52 11.09
N GLU A 88 22.07 3.60 10.47
CA GLU A 88 21.30 4.65 11.13
C GLU A 88 19.81 4.42 10.89
N LEU A 89 19.01 4.44 11.97
CA LEU A 89 17.56 4.27 11.92
C LEU A 89 16.88 5.63 11.87
N GLU A 90 16.29 5.95 10.72
CA GLU A 90 15.45 7.13 10.54
C GLU A 90 13.97 6.73 10.61
N GLU A 91 13.22 7.33 11.54
CA GLU A 91 11.78 7.17 11.59
C GLU A 91 11.14 8.00 10.46
N SER A 92 10.36 7.34 9.62
CA SER A 92 9.68 7.96 8.48
C SER A 92 8.25 7.43 8.40
N THR A 93 7.37 8.18 7.74
CA THR A 93 5.97 7.81 7.58
C THR A 93 5.71 7.49 6.12
N THR A 94 5.23 6.29 5.83
CA THR A 94 4.95 5.86 4.45
C THR A 94 3.46 5.61 4.24
N PRO A 95 2.90 5.99 3.08
CA PRO A 95 1.51 5.65 2.75
C PRO A 95 1.37 4.14 2.56
N ASN A 96 0.33 3.56 3.20
CA ASN A 96 0.04 2.11 3.18
C ASN A 96 -0.12 1.52 1.76
N LYS A 97 -0.63 2.31 0.83
CA LYS A 97 -0.92 1.83 -0.52
C LYS A 97 -0.76 2.94 -1.54
N ILE A 98 0.28 2.83 -2.37
CA ILE A 98 0.35 3.59 -3.62
C ILE A 98 -0.44 2.76 -4.62
N GLU A 99 -1.65 3.20 -4.99
CA GLU A 99 -2.37 2.65 -6.13
C GLU A 99 -2.08 3.55 -7.35
N PRO A 100 -1.00 3.29 -8.10
CA PRO A 100 -0.75 4.05 -9.31
C PRO A 100 -1.86 3.72 -10.31
N LYS A 101 -2.59 4.74 -10.74
CA LYS A 101 -3.55 4.62 -11.85
C LYS A 101 -3.01 5.50 -12.97
N ALA A 102 -2.62 4.87 -14.08
CA ALA A 102 -2.06 5.53 -15.27
C ALA A 102 -0.77 6.35 -15.04
N GLY A 103 0.02 6.04 -14.01
CA GLY A 103 1.32 6.67 -13.75
C GLY A 103 1.28 7.90 -12.84
N ASP A 104 0.08 8.34 -12.43
CA ASP A 104 -0.10 9.45 -11.49
C ASP A 104 -0.36 8.92 -10.06
N GLU A 105 0.19 9.61 -9.06
CA GLU A 105 -0.12 9.37 -7.64
C GLU A 105 -1.53 9.87 -7.32
N ILE A 106 -2.40 8.97 -6.85
CA ILE A 106 -3.81 9.28 -6.59
C ILE A 106 -4.13 9.08 -5.12
N ALA A 107 -4.79 10.07 -4.53
CA ALA A 107 -5.41 9.95 -3.23
C ALA A 107 -6.91 9.66 -3.37
N SER A 108 -7.36 8.51 -2.84
CA SER A 108 -8.77 8.11 -2.90
C SER A 108 -9.48 8.32 -1.55
N VAL A 109 -10.55 9.13 -1.59
CA VAL A 109 -11.45 9.39 -0.47
C VAL A 109 -12.79 8.73 -0.77
N SER A 110 -13.15 7.71 0.02
CA SER A 110 -14.42 6.99 -0.13
C SER A 110 -15.43 7.47 0.91
N ALA A 111 -16.63 7.82 0.47
CA ALA A 111 -17.74 8.16 1.34
C ALA A 111 -18.98 7.34 0.96
N LYS A 112 -19.68 6.81 1.96
CA LYS A 112 -20.94 6.08 1.75
C LYS A 112 -22.11 7.00 2.07
N ILE A 113 -22.97 7.21 1.08
CA ILE A 113 -24.23 7.95 1.29
C ILE A 113 -25.22 7.01 1.97
N THR A 114 -25.67 7.37 3.16
CA THR A 114 -26.67 6.61 3.94
C THR A 114 -28.09 7.13 3.76
N ASN A 115 -28.27 8.20 2.97
CA ASN A 115 -29.54 8.86 2.73
C ASN A 115 -30.16 8.39 1.41
N ASP A 116 -31.50 8.45 1.29
CA ASP A 116 -32.20 7.97 0.08
C ASP A 116 -31.93 8.80 -1.18
N ASP A 117 -31.59 10.09 -1.01
CA ASP A 117 -31.27 10.99 -2.12
C ASP A 117 -29.78 11.00 -2.45
N VAL A 118 -29.34 9.96 -3.16
CA VAL A 118 -27.96 9.80 -3.65
C VAL A 118 -27.61 10.91 -4.65
N GLY A 119 -28.55 11.31 -5.51
CA GLY A 119 -28.32 12.30 -6.56
C GLY A 119 -28.12 13.71 -5.99
N GLY A 120 -29.01 14.16 -5.10
CA GLY A 120 -28.92 15.48 -4.46
C GLY A 120 -27.75 15.59 -3.50
N ALA A 121 -27.42 14.52 -2.76
CA ALA A 121 -26.22 14.48 -1.91
C ALA A 121 -24.93 14.59 -2.74
N SER A 122 -24.86 13.87 -3.87
CA SER A 122 -23.70 13.88 -4.76
C SER A 122 -23.48 15.25 -5.42
N GLN A 123 -24.56 15.93 -5.86
CA GLN A 123 -24.45 17.27 -6.43
C GLN A 123 -23.95 18.32 -5.42
N LYS A 124 -24.40 18.23 -4.15
CA LYS A 124 -23.92 19.11 -3.07
C LYS A 124 -22.43 18.90 -2.80
N ILE A 125 -21.98 17.65 -2.79
CA ILE A 125 -20.56 17.31 -2.61
C ILE A 125 -19.74 17.84 -3.79
N MET A 126 -20.16 17.57 -5.03
CA MET A 126 -19.46 18.05 -6.23
C MET A 126 -19.37 19.58 -6.26
N SER A 127 -20.44 20.28 -5.88
CA SER A 127 -20.44 21.74 -5.78
C SER A 127 -19.46 22.25 -4.73
N LYS A 128 -19.36 21.60 -3.57
CA LYS A 128 -18.39 21.97 -2.54
C LYS A 128 -16.96 21.66 -2.97
N VAL A 129 -16.72 20.50 -3.59
CA VAL A 129 -15.40 20.07 -4.07
C VAL A 129 -14.88 20.98 -5.18
N ASN A 130 -15.73 21.41 -6.10
CA ASN A 130 -15.36 22.36 -7.15
C ASN A 130 -15.04 23.78 -6.63
N HIS A 131 -15.44 24.12 -5.40
CA HIS A 131 -15.12 25.40 -4.75
C HIS A 131 -13.89 25.32 -3.84
N ILE A 132 -13.22 24.16 -3.76
CA ILE A 132 -11.97 24.04 -3.03
C ILE A 132 -10.85 24.55 -3.93
N ASP A 133 -10.06 25.51 -3.42
CA ASP A 133 -8.82 25.94 -4.06
C ASP A 133 -7.84 24.76 -4.05
N THR A 134 -7.71 24.10 -5.20
CA THR A 134 -6.73 23.04 -5.41
C THR A 134 -5.50 23.62 -6.09
N PRO A 135 -4.27 23.33 -5.61
CA PRO A 135 -3.05 23.78 -6.27
C PRO A 135 -3.00 23.25 -7.71
N SER A 136 -2.35 24.01 -8.60
CA SER A 136 -2.40 23.82 -10.06
C SER A 136 -1.89 22.46 -10.56
N ASN A 137 -1.25 21.66 -9.71
CA ASN A 137 -0.73 20.34 -9.99
C ASN A 137 -1.67 19.19 -9.57
N VAL A 138 -2.87 19.48 -9.05
CA VAL A 138 -3.82 18.46 -8.58
C VAL A 138 -5.12 18.52 -9.36
N LYS A 139 -5.51 17.38 -9.96
CA LYS A 139 -6.85 17.20 -10.53
C LYS A 139 -7.73 16.44 -9.55
N VAL A 140 -8.83 17.05 -9.14
CA VAL A 140 -9.86 16.38 -8.34
C VAL A 140 -10.96 15.90 -9.28
N ASN A 141 -11.27 14.61 -9.22
CA ASN A 141 -12.39 14.03 -9.95
C ASN A 141 -13.35 13.33 -8.99
N VAL A 142 -14.65 13.53 -9.20
CA VAL A 142 -15.70 12.92 -8.38
C VAL A 142 -16.43 11.90 -9.25
N GLY A 143 -16.20 10.62 -8.98
CA GLY A 143 -16.81 9.50 -9.71
C GLY A 143 -17.75 8.65 -8.84
N GLY A 144 -18.12 7.47 -9.34
CA GLY A 144 -18.95 6.48 -8.64
C GLY A 144 -20.43 6.55 -9.05
N ALA A 145 -21.34 6.25 -8.12
CA ALA A 145 -22.77 6.11 -8.44
C ALA A 145 -23.40 7.34 -9.12
N ASN A 146 -22.88 8.54 -8.83
CA ASN A 146 -23.33 9.76 -9.50
C ASN A 146 -22.89 9.84 -10.97
N GLU A 147 -21.67 9.38 -11.28
CA GLU A 147 -21.18 9.29 -12.66
C GLU A 147 -22.01 8.30 -13.47
N ASP A 148 -22.36 7.16 -12.86
CA ASP A 148 -23.27 6.17 -13.47
C ASP A 148 -24.65 6.76 -13.78
N ILE A 149 -25.22 7.53 -12.85
CA ILE A 149 -26.51 8.23 -13.05
C ILE A 149 -26.39 9.26 -14.19
N CYS A 150 -25.36 10.10 -14.20
CA CYS A 150 -25.15 11.10 -15.25
C CYS A 150 -24.95 10.46 -16.62
N ASN A 151 -24.20 9.36 -16.69
CA ASN A 151 -23.99 8.60 -17.92
C ASN A 151 -25.30 8.00 -18.42
N ALA A 152 -26.12 7.41 -17.53
CA ALA A 152 -27.43 6.87 -17.89
C ALA A 152 -28.37 7.97 -18.43
N ILE A 153 -28.41 9.14 -17.79
CA ILE A 153 -29.22 10.28 -18.26
C ILE A 153 -28.75 10.76 -19.65
N THR A 154 -27.44 10.86 -19.85
CA THR A 154 -26.86 11.31 -21.13
C THR A 154 -27.19 10.31 -22.25
N GLN A 155 -27.11 9.02 -21.96
CA GLN A 155 -27.48 7.97 -22.92
C GLN A 155 -28.97 7.99 -23.24
N LEU A 156 -29.84 8.19 -22.24
CA LEU A 156 -31.28 8.34 -22.45
C LEU A 156 -31.59 9.59 -23.29
N ALA A 157 -30.91 10.71 -23.03
CA ALA A 157 -31.06 11.93 -23.82
C ALA A 157 -30.65 11.74 -25.28
N MET A 158 -29.51 11.08 -25.53
CA MET A 158 -29.10 10.70 -26.89
C MET A 158 -30.10 9.76 -27.56
N ALA A 159 -30.61 8.76 -26.82
CA ALA A 159 -31.60 7.83 -27.35
C ALA A 159 -32.92 8.53 -27.73
N MET A 160 -33.36 9.50 -26.92
CA MET A 160 -34.54 10.32 -27.24
C MET A 160 -34.34 11.13 -28.52
N LEU A 161 -33.17 11.77 -28.68
CA LEU A 161 -32.85 12.51 -29.91
C LEU A 161 -32.82 11.59 -31.13
N ALA A 162 -32.21 10.40 -31.02
CA ALA A 162 -32.18 9.42 -32.09
C ALA A 162 -33.59 8.93 -32.45
N ALA A 163 -34.45 8.69 -31.46
CA ALA A 163 -35.83 8.30 -31.70
C ALA A 163 -36.63 9.36 -32.46
N ILE A 164 -36.44 10.65 -32.14
CA ILE A 164 -37.08 11.76 -32.86
C ILE A 164 -36.66 11.78 -34.34
N ILE A 165 -35.37 11.56 -34.63
CA ILE A 165 -34.84 11.48 -35.99
C ILE A 165 -35.37 10.26 -36.75
N ILE A 166 -35.62 9.14 -36.07
CA ILE A 166 -36.13 7.92 -36.71
C ILE A 166 -37.63 8.04 -37.04
N VAL A 167 -38.40 8.76 -36.21
CA VAL A 167 -39.85 8.90 -36.36
C VAL A 167 -40.23 9.88 -37.48
N TYR A 168 -39.36 10.85 -37.79
CA TYR A 168 -39.65 11.95 -38.69
C TYR A 168 -38.66 12.01 -39.86
#